data_AF-A0A369C814-F1
#
_entry.id   AF-A0A369C814-F1
#
_cell.length_a   1.000
_cell.length_b   1.000
_cell.length_c   1.000
_cell.angle_alpha   90.00
_cell.angle_beta   90.00
_cell.angle_gamma   90.00
#
_symmetry.space_group_name_H-M   'P 1'
#
loop_
_entity.id
_entity.type
_entity.pdbx_description
1 polymer ?
#
loop_
_entity_poly.entity_id
_entity_poly.type
_entity_poly.pdbx_seq_one_letter_code
_entity_poly.pdbx_strand_id
1 'polypeptide(L)'
;MRNSAKSILAATAVSALLLAAGGQGTALAAHTEEHATIIDQGKEIAFDRRKGNCLACHAIPGGVSPGNIGPPLIVMNKRFPSKEKLREQIWDPSQNNPDTMMPPFGRHMIISEDEIDKIVEFIWSL
;
A
#
# COMPACT_ATOMS: atom_id res chain seq x y z
N MET A 1 69.97 -1.46 -6.43
CA MET A 1 69.55 -1.68 -5.02
C MET A 1 68.13 -2.25 -5.07
N ARG A 2 67.98 -3.57 -5.29
CA ARG A 2 67.66 -4.57 -4.26
C ARG A 2 66.67 -4.04 -3.20
N ASN A 3 65.38 -4.37 -3.36
CA ASN A 3 64.84 -5.52 -2.63
C ASN A 3 63.53 -6.04 -3.24
N SER A 4 63.61 -7.27 -3.72
CA SER A 4 62.51 -8.19 -3.97
C SER A 4 61.98 -8.77 -2.66
N ALA A 5 60.67 -8.97 -2.57
CA ALA A 5 60.04 -10.14 -1.94
C ALA A 5 58.54 -10.08 -2.22
N LYS A 6 57.82 -11.14 -2.55
CA LYS A 6 58.09 -12.50 -3.03
C LYS A 6 56.70 -13.01 -3.42
N SER A 7 56.61 -13.68 -4.55
CA SER A 7 55.41 -14.29 -5.12
C SER A 7 54.89 -15.46 -4.27
N ILE A 8 53.93 -16.21 -4.85
CA ILE A 8 53.32 -17.49 -4.43
C ILE A 8 51.94 -17.23 -3.75
N LEU A 9 50.77 -17.70 -4.20
CA LEU A 9 50.42 -18.96 -4.86
C LEU A 9 49.57 -18.77 -6.14
N ALA A 10 49.80 -19.68 -7.07
CA ALA A 10 48.98 -20.01 -8.23
C ALA A 10 47.85 -20.99 -7.87
N ALA A 11 47.05 -21.32 -8.90
CA ALA A 11 46.03 -22.39 -9.03
C ALA A 11 44.58 -21.89 -8.90
N THR A 12 43.63 -22.20 -9.79
CA THR A 12 43.60 -23.07 -10.98
C THR A 12 42.32 -22.80 -11.77
N ALA A 13 42.44 -22.93 -13.09
CA ALA A 13 41.50 -23.41 -14.10
C ALA A 13 39.98 -23.47 -13.80
N VAL A 14 39.19 -22.79 -14.64
CA VAL A 14 38.30 -23.38 -15.68
C VAL A 14 37.25 -24.35 -15.15
N SER A 15 35.97 -23.98 -15.25
CA SER A 15 34.99 -24.69 -16.10
C SER A 15 33.59 -24.10 -15.96
N ALA A 16 32.99 -23.87 -17.11
CA ALA A 16 31.57 -23.65 -17.29
C ALA A 16 30.73 -24.74 -16.62
N LEU A 17 29.51 -24.41 -16.19
CA LEU A 17 28.30 -25.11 -16.64
C LEU A 17 27.04 -24.42 -16.11
N LEU A 18 26.07 -24.27 -17.02
CA LEU A 18 24.73 -23.78 -16.78
C LEU A 18 23.99 -24.65 -15.75
N LEU A 19 23.19 -24.01 -14.88
CA LEU A 19 21.90 -24.57 -14.49
C LEU A 19 20.82 -23.50 -14.61
N ALA A 20 19.99 -23.68 -15.63
CA ALA A 20 18.63 -23.19 -15.68
C ALA A 20 17.86 -23.69 -14.44
N ALA A 21 17.43 -22.76 -13.59
CA ALA A 21 16.32 -22.96 -12.67
C ALA A 21 15.78 -21.58 -12.24
N GLY A 22 14.65 -21.18 -12.82
CA GLY A 22 13.73 -20.23 -12.19
C GLY A 22 13.95 -18.74 -12.48
N GLY A 23 13.33 -18.25 -13.55
CA GLY A 23 13.09 -16.83 -13.77
C GLY A 23 12.04 -16.23 -12.81
N GLN A 24 12.18 -16.41 -11.49
CA GLN A 24 11.24 -15.89 -10.50
C GLN A 24 11.67 -14.59 -9.80
N GLY A 25 12.89 -14.09 -10.06
CA GLY A 25 13.43 -12.91 -9.36
C GLY A 25 12.81 -11.57 -9.79
N THR A 26 12.24 -11.47 -10.99
CA THR A 26 11.69 -10.20 -11.51
C THR A 26 10.21 -10.00 -11.19
N ALA A 27 9.43 -11.08 -11.04
CA ALA A 27 7.99 -11.00 -10.80
C ALA A 27 7.66 -10.46 -9.41
N LEU A 28 8.36 -10.92 -8.37
CA LEU A 28 8.06 -10.49 -6.98
C LEU A 28 8.34 -8.99 -6.77
N ALA A 29 9.43 -8.47 -7.34
CA ALA A 29 9.75 -7.05 -7.28
C ALA A 29 8.74 -6.19 -8.05
N ALA A 30 8.29 -6.63 -9.23
CA ALA A 30 7.27 -5.92 -10.00
C ALA A 30 5.93 -5.84 -9.25
N HIS A 31 5.50 -6.93 -8.60
CA HIS A 31 4.27 -6.96 -7.81
C HIS A 31 4.32 -6.05 -6.58
N THR A 32 5.47 -5.93 -5.91
CA THR A 32 5.61 -5.02 -4.76
C THR A 32 5.60 -3.55 -5.17
N GLU A 33 6.23 -3.21 -6.31
CA GLU A 33 6.22 -1.84 -6.85
C GLU A 33 4.82 -1.44 -7.35
N GLU A 34 4.11 -2.35 -8.01
CA GLU A 34 2.72 -2.15 -8.42
C GLU A 34 1.81 -1.94 -7.21
N HIS A 35 1.94 -2.77 -6.17
CA HIS A 35 1.13 -2.65 -4.97
C HIS A 35 1.42 -1.35 -4.21
N ALA A 36 2.68 -0.95 -4.11
CA ALA A 36 3.06 0.34 -3.55
C ALA A 36 2.43 1.50 -4.34
N THR A 37 2.43 1.41 -5.67
CA THR A 37 1.78 2.40 -6.55
C THR A 37 0.27 2.48 -6.29
N ILE A 38 -0.40 1.35 -6.07
CA ILE A 38 -1.84 1.30 -5.73
C ILE A 38 -2.11 1.98 -4.38
N ILE A 39 -1.27 1.74 -3.37
CA ILE A 39 -1.37 2.40 -2.06
C ILE A 39 -1.22 3.92 -2.19
N ASP A 40 -0.24 4.39 -2.97
CA ASP A 40 -0.01 5.82 -3.18
C ASP A 40 -1.17 6.49 -3.92
N GLN A 41 -1.73 5.83 -4.94
CA GLN A 41 -2.94 6.28 -5.61
C GLN A 41 -4.13 6.35 -4.64
N GLY A 42 -4.30 5.33 -3.80
CA GLY A 42 -5.33 5.30 -2.76
C GLY A 42 -5.23 6.46 -1.79
N LYS A 43 -4.01 6.81 -1.38
CA LYS A 43 -3.72 7.97 -0.53
C LYS A 43 -4.09 9.28 -1.22
N GLU A 44 -3.71 9.46 -2.48
CA GLU A 44 -4.05 10.66 -3.25
C GLU A 44 -5.58 10.84 -3.33
N ILE A 45 -6.31 9.79 -3.67
CA ILE A 45 -7.78 9.81 -3.75
C ILE A 45 -8.41 10.09 -2.38
N ALA A 46 -7.91 9.44 -1.33
CA ALA A 46 -8.39 9.65 0.03
C ALA A 46 -8.20 11.10 0.51
N PHE A 47 -7.13 11.76 0.07
CA PHE A 47 -6.80 13.13 0.50
C PHE A 47 -7.36 14.20 -0.44
N ASP A 48 -7.79 13.84 -1.65
CA ASP A 48 -8.39 14.77 -2.60
C ASP A 48 -9.77 15.25 -2.11
N ARG A 49 -9.91 16.56 -1.96
CA ARG A 49 -11.12 17.26 -1.50
C ARG A 49 -12.33 17.08 -2.42
N ARG A 50 -12.12 16.71 -3.68
CA ARG A 50 -13.16 16.47 -4.69
C ARG A 50 -13.52 14.99 -4.82
N LYS A 51 -12.79 14.10 -4.13
CA LYS A 51 -13.00 12.64 -4.14
C LYS A 51 -13.29 12.14 -2.74
N GLY A 52 -12.35 11.40 -2.12
CA GLY A 52 -12.55 10.77 -0.82
C GLY A 52 -12.63 11.79 0.32
N ASN A 53 -11.86 12.88 0.25
CA ASN A 53 -11.81 13.95 1.25
C ASN A 53 -11.78 13.45 2.71
N CYS A 54 -11.11 12.31 2.95
CA CYS A 54 -11.19 11.56 4.20
C CYS A 54 -10.62 12.37 5.38
N LEU A 55 -9.63 13.22 5.09
CA LEU A 55 -9.03 14.14 6.08
C LEU A 55 -10.01 15.17 6.64
N ALA A 56 -11.12 15.47 5.95
CA ALA A 56 -12.12 16.39 6.48
C ALA A 56 -12.72 15.90 7.81
N CYS A 57 -12.76 14.58 8.00
CA CYS A 57 -13.33 13.95 9.19
C CYS A 57 -12.32 13.19 10.04
N HIS A 58 -11.28 12.61 9.43
CA HIS A 58 -10.37 11.68 10.10
C HIS A 58 -8.93 12.18 10.16
N ALA A 59 -8.26 11.92 11.27
CA ALA A 59 -6.81 11.97 11.35
C ALA A 59 -6.19 10.74 10.68
N ILE A 60 -5.34 10.95 9.68
CA ILE A 60 -4.68 9.91 8.89
C ILE A 60 -3.17 10.23 8.80
N PRO A 61 -2.26 9.28 9.03
CA PRO A 61 -0.81 9.50 8.90
C PRO A 61 -0.42 10.15 7.57
N GLY A 62 0.42 11.19 7.64
CA GLY A 62 0.86 11.96 6.46
C GLY A 62 -0.17 12.95 5.91
N GLY A 63 -1.36 13.05 6.51
CA GLY A 63 -2.36 14.08 6.20
C GLY A 63 -2.05 15.42 6.87
N VAL A 64 -2.44 16.52 6.22
CA VAL A 64 -2.29 17.88 6.74
C VAL A 64 -3.66 18.43 7.15
N SER A 65 -3.72 19.09 8.31
CA SER A 65 -4.94 19.70 8.87
C SER A 65 -6.14 18.73 8.96
N PRO A 66 -6.00 17.57 9.61
CA PRO A 66 -7.09 16.61 9.71
C PRO A 66 -8.22 17.11 10.63
N GLY A 67 -9.45 16.68 10.32
CA GLY A 67 -10.60 16.77 11.21
C GLY A 67 -10.58 15.71 12.31
N ASN A 68 -11.55 15.82 13.22
CA ASN A 68 -11.71 14.94 14.38
C ASN A 68 -13.17 14.48 14.59
N ILE A 69 -13.99 14.53 13.53
CA ILE A 69 -15.39 14.09 13.57
C ILE A 69 -15.46 12.56 13.61
N GLY A 70 -14.61 11.90 12.81
CA GLY A 70 -14.43 10.46 12.81
C GLY A 70 -13.22 10.03 13.64
N PRO A 71 -13.11 8.75 14.00
CA PRO A 71 -11.94 8.23 14.72
C PRO A 71 -10.66 8.35 13.87
N PRO A 72 -9.48 8.45 14.48
CA PRO A 72 -8.22 8.38 13.74
C PRO A 72 -8.12 7.04 12.98
N LEU A 73 -7.55 7.05 11.77
CA LEU A 73 -7.32 5.85 10.97
C LEU A 73 -5.87 5.42 11.13
N ILE A 74 -5.65 4.48 12.04
CA ILE A 74 -4.35 3.90 12.38
C ILE A 74 -4.55 2.41 12.70
N VAL A 75 -3.54 1.60 12.39
CA VAL A 75 -3.49 0.16 12.69
C VAL A 75 -4.74 -0.57 12.16
N MET A 76 -5.15 -0.22 10.95
CA MET A 76 -6.48 -0.54 10.42
C MET A 76 -6.66 -2.02 10.14
N ASN A 77 -5.58 -2.72 9.77
CA ASN A 77 -5.57 -4.17 9.61
C ASN A 77 -5.82 -4.96 10.92
N LYS A 78 -5.74 -4.30 12.10
CA LYS A 78 -6.13 -4.87 13.39
C LYS A 78 -7.54 -4.49 13.81
N ARG A 79 -8.12 -3.46 13.20
CA ARG A 79 -9.46 -2.94 13.52
C ARG A 79 -10.54 -3.58 12.66
N PHE A 80 -10.18 -4.09 11.50
CA PHE A 80 -11.08 -4.80 10.59
C PHE A 80 -10.63 -6.26 10.43
N PRO A 81 -11.58 -7.21 10.37
CA PRO A 81 -11.25 -8.62 10.22
C PRO A 81 -10.75 -8.98 8.80
N SER A 82 -11.09 -8.17 7.80
CA SER A 82 -10.66 -8.34 6.40
C SER A 82 -10.80 -7.04 5.60
N LYS A 83 -10.14 -6.97 4.43
CA LYS A 83 -10.26 -5.82 3.51
C LYS A 83 -11.67 -5.65 3.00
N GLU A 84 -12.41 -6.74 2.80
CA GLU A 84 -13.81 -6.71 2.36
C GLU A 84 -14.69 -6.01 3.40
N LYS A 85 -14.47 -6.25 4.70
CA LYS A 85 -15.19 -5.54 5.76
C LYS A 85 -14.83 -4.06 5.84
N LEU A 86 -13.57 -3.71 5.58
CA LEU A 86 -13.18 -2.31 5.45
C LEU A 86 -13.83 -1.67 4.21
N ARG A 87 -13.88 -2.39 3.09
CA ARG A 87 -14.54 -1.94 1.86
C ARG A 87 -16.03 -1.71 2.07
N GLU A 88 -16.74 -2.62 2.74
CA GLU A 88 -18.16 -2.47 3.09
C GLU A 88 -18.38 -1.18 3.90
N GLN A 89 -17.51 -0.90 4.88
CA GLN A 89 -17.58 0.32 5.68
C GLN A 89 -17.37 1.60 4.83
N ILE A 90 -16.46 1.58 3.85
CA ILE A 90 -16.24 2.72 2.95
C ILE A 90 -17.37 2.85 1.91
N TRP A 91 -17.89 1.72 1.45
CA TRP A 91 -18.94 1.64 0.44
C TRP A 91 -20.28 2.20 0.94
N ASP A 92 -20.74 1.71 2.09
CA ASP A 92 -21.99 2.14 2.73
C ASP A 92 -21.90 1.93 4.26
N PRO A 93 -21.39 2.93 5.00
CA PRO A 93 -21.28 2.84 6.45
C PRO A 93 -22.64 2.82 7.16
N SER A 94 -23.74 3.20 6.48
CA SER A 94 -25.08 3.22 7.05
C SER A 94 -25.61 1.83 7.39
N GLN A 95 -25.06 0.79 6.74
CA GLN A 95 -25.39 -0.61 7.02
C GLN A 95 -24.92 -1.05 8.41
N ASN A 96 -23.85 -0.44 8.94
CA ASN A 96 -23.33 -0.71 10.28
C ASN A 96 -23.87 0.29 11.32
N ASN A 97 -24.02 1.56 10.92
CA ASN A 97 -24.56 2.63 11.75
C ASN A 97 -25.44 3.55 10.91
N PRO A 98 -26.79 3.44 11.00
CA PRO A 98 -27.71 4.27 10.24
C PRO A 98 -27.56 5.78 10.49
N ASP A 99 -27.05 6.17 11.65
CA ASP A 99 -26.86 7.58 12.05
C ASP A 99 -25.45 8.11 11.73
N THR A 100 -24.67 7.38 10.94
CA THR A 100 -23.31 7.79 10.57
C THR A 100 -23.31 9.07 9.72
N MET A 101 -22.35 9.94 10.00
CA MET A 101 -22.05 11.09 9.14
C MET A 101 -21.07 10.75 8.01
N MET A 102 -20.46 9.56 8.03
CA MET A 102 -19.55 9.14 6.98
C MET A 102 -20.34 8.94 5.66
N PRO A 103 -19.96 9.59 4.55
CA PRO A 103 -20.68 9.46 3.30
C PRO A 103 -20.66 8.01 2.76
N PRO A 104 -21.76 7.50 2.20
CA PRO A 104 -21.77 6.20 1.55
C PRO A 104 -21.21 6.32 0.12
N PHE A 105 -19.87 6.29 0.03
CA PHE A 105 -19.13 6.60 -1.20
C PHE A 105 -19.52 5.72 -2.39
N GLY A 106 -19.75 4.43 -2.16
CA GLY A 106 -20.13 3.48 -3.20
C GLY A 106 -21.62 3.53 -3.53
N ARG A 107 -22.48 3.51 -2.50
CA ARG A 107 -23.95 3.52 -2.69
C ARG A 107 -24.42 4.74 -3.49
N HIS A 108 -23.83 5.91 -3.25
CA HIS A 108 -24.16 7.15 -3.94
C HIS A 108 -23.25 7.45 -5.14
N MET A 109 -22.34 6.54 -5.48
CA MET A 109 -21.40 6.68 -6.61
C MET A 109 -20.60 8.00 -6.55
N ILE A 110 -20.17 8.40 -5.34
CA ILE A 110 -19.38 9.63 -5.11
C ILE A 110 -18.00 9.49 -5.77
N ILE A 111 -17.45 8.28 -5.73
CA ILE A 111 -16.22 7.86 -6.38
C ILE A 111 -16.42 6.48 -7.01
N SER A 112 -15.57 6.11 -7.95
CA SER A 112 -15.66 4.82 -8.65
C SER A 112 -15.27 3.64 -7.75
N GLU A 113 -15.69 2.42 -8.12
CA GLU A 113 -15.35 1.21 -7.37
C GLU A 113 -13.83 0.96 -7.31
N ASP A 114 -13.13 1.19 -8.43
CA ASP A 114 -11.67 1.07 -8.52
C ASP A 114 -10.96 2.09 -7.60
N GLU A 115 -11.50 3.30 -7.48
CA GLU A 115 -10.98 4.29 -6.52
C GLU A 115 -11.25 3.87 -5.07
N ILE A 116 -12.42 3.28 -4.78
CA ILE A 116 -12.71 2.71 -3.45
C ILE A 116 -11.72 1.60 -3.12
N ASP A 117 -11.44 0.70 -4.07
CA ASP A 117 -10.52 -0.41 -3.86
C ASP A 117 -9.10 0.09 -3.56
N LYS A 118 -8.64 1.12 -4.28
CA LYS A 118 -7.35 1.79 -3.98
C LYS A 118 -7.34 2.44 -2.59
N ILE A 119 -8.41 3.13 -2.20
CA ILE A 119 -8.54 3.68 -0.84
C ILE A 119 -8.48 2.54 0.19
N VAL A 120 -9.13 1.40 -0.05
CA VAL A 120 -9.09 0.24 0.87
C VAL A 120 -7.65 -0.25 1.03
N GLU A 121 -6.88 -0.38 -0.05
CA GLU A 121 -5.47 -0.78 0.02
C GLU A 121 -4.65 0.20 0.86
N PHE A 122 -4.83 1.50 0.64
CA PHE A 122 -4.17 2.54 1.44
C PHE A 122 -4.56 2.47 2.91
N ILE A 123 -5.86 2.53 3.22
CA ILE A 123 -6.34 2.54 4.61
C ILE A 123 -5.97 1.25 5.33
N TRP A 124 -6.01 0.09 4.66
CA TRP A 124 -5.60 -1.19 5.23
C TRP A 124 -4.11 -1.24 5.61
N SER A 125 -3.25 -0.51 4.88
CA SER A 125 -1.82 -0.45 5.14
C SER A 125 -1.42 0.37 6.38
N LEU A 126 -2.35 1.15 6.94
CA LEU A 126 -2.15 2.03 8.10
C LEU A 126 -2.10 1.29 9.45
#